data_AF-A0AAU7CC51-F1
#
_entry.id   AF-A0AAU7CC51-F1
#
_cell.length_a   1.000
_cell.length_b   1.000
_cell.length_c   1.000
_cell.angle_alpha   90.00
_cell.angle_beta   90.00
_cell.angle_gamma   90.00
#
_symmetry.space_group_name_H-M   'P 1'
#
loop_
_entity.id
_entity.type
_entity.pdbx_description
1 polymer ?
#
loop_
_entity_poly.entity_id
_entity_poly.type
_entity_poly.pdbx_seq_one_letter_code
_entity_poly.pdbx_strand_id
1 'polypeptide(L)'
;MQRPRSRMTIRWMMLLVVLVASVLSFWAYLDRWERRRVVMYQQQGVTRSIMLVAEEDFAAAGHTRSQFRQVGTSKAYTDHWTERLEAWGSRDGRDVLLLRAVVSGANGRFRAPPISVEIDGFPFESPWLDRLLRAYRTKGWQYRVVRRSNL
;
A
#
# COMPACT_ATOMS: atom_id res chain seq x y z
N MET A 1 -47.27 17.17 49.69
CA MET A 1 -47.36 16.25 48.54
C MET A 1 -45.99 16.12 47.87
N GLN A 2 -45.25 15.05 48.14
CA GLN A 2 -43.97 14.77 47.48
C GLN A 2 -44.24 14.14 46.11
N ARG A 3 -43.81 14.81 45.03
CA ARG A 3 -43.81 14.22 43.68
C ARG A 3 -42.81 13.05 43.66
N PRO A 4 -43.15 11.89 43.06
CA PRO A 4 -42.22 10.77 43.00
C PRO A 4 -40.97 11.17 42.20
N ARG A 5 -39.83 11.19 42.88
CA ARG A 5 -38.49 11.40 42.31
C ARG A 5 -38.18 10.27 41.31
N SER A 6 -38.08 10.67 40.04
CA SER A 6 -37.44 9.99 38.90
C SER A 6 -37.17 8.49 39.00
N ARG A 7 -38.11 7.66 38.51
CA ARG A 7 -37.81 6.30 38.00
C ARG A 7 -37.14 6.32 36.61
N MET A 8 -36.39 7.39 36.33
CA MET A 8 -35.68 7.68 35.08
C MET A 8 -34.16 7.59 35.26
N THR A 9 -33.65 6.78 36.18
CA THR A 9 -32.24 6.84 36.55
C THR A 9 -31.40 5.75 35.88
N ILE A 10 -31.82 4.49 35.88
CA ILE A 10 -30.94 3.39 35.41
C ILE A 10 -30.94 3.26 33.87
N ARG A 11 -32.10 3.24 33.22
CA ARG A 11 -32.19 3.06 31.75
C ARG A 11 -31.55 4.23 30.98
N TRP A 12 -31.76 5.46 31.44
CA TRP A 12 -31.12 6.64 30.84
C TRP A 12 -29.62 6.66 31.07
N MET A 13 -29.15 6.23 32.25
CA MET A 13 -27.73 6.09 32.51
C MET A 13 -27.09 5.02 31.62
N MET A 14 -27.75 3.87 31.42
CA MET A 14 -27.29 2.85 30.47
C MET A 14 -27.21 3.38 29.03
N LEU A 15 -28.24 4.09 28.56
CA LEU A 15 -28.22 4.71 27.22
C LEU A 15 -27.09 5.73 27.08
N LEU A 16 -26.87 6.54 28.12
CA LEU A 16 -25.80 7.54 28.12
C LEU A 16 -24.42 6.87 28.09
N VAL A 17 -24.20 5.80 28.87
CA VAL A 17 -22.94 5.04 28.83
C VAL A 17 -22.73 4.42 27.46
N VAL A 18 -23.74 3.82 26.84
CA VAL A 18 -23.64 3.25 25.49
C VAL A 18 -23.30 4.32 24.46
N LEU A 19 -23.92 5.50 24.56
CA LEU A 19 -23.64 6.62 23.66
C LEU A 19 -22.19 7.09 23.80
N VAL A 20 -21.73 7.33 25.03
CA VAL A 20 -20.36 7.77 25.31
C VAL A 20 -19.35 6.71 24.84
N ALA A 21 -19.59 5.44 25.14
CA ALA A 21 -18.73 4.34 24.69
C ALA A 21 -18.68 4.23 23.16
N SER A 22 -19.81 4.45 22.47
CA SER A 22 -19.88 4.45 21.01
C SER A 22 -19.08 5.60 20.40
N VAL A 23 -19.22 6.81 20.97
CA VAL A 23 -18.45 7.99 20.54
C VAL A 23 -16.95 7.76 20.72
N LEU A 24 -16.52 7.30 21.90
CA LEU A 24 -15.11 7.00 22.17
C LEU A 24 -14.57 5.90 21.24
N SER A 25 -15.35 4.85 20.99
CA SER A 25 -14.98 3.77 20.06
C SER A 25 -14.82 4.30 18.62
N PHE A 26 -15.69 5.21 18.21
CA PHE A 26 -15.61 5.85 16.89
C PHE A 26 -14.35 6.73 16.76
N TRP A 27 -14.04 7.55 17.76
CA TRP A 27 -12.81 8.35 17.77
C TRP A 27 -11.55 7.47 17.74
N ALA A 28 -11.50 6.41 18.54
CA ALA A 28 -10.39 5.46 18.53
C ALA A 28 -10.26 4.74 17.19
N TYR A 29 -11.38 4.45 16.51
CA TYR A 29 -11.38 3.91 15.17
C TYR A 29 -10.78 4.88 14.14
N LEU A 30 -11.19 6.16 14.18
CA LEU A 30 -10.69 7.19 13.27
C LEU A 30 -9.19 7.45 13.45
N ASP A 31 -8.70 7.58 14.68
CA ASP A 31 -7.27 7.76 14.97
C ASP A 31 -6.44 6.58 14.42
N ARG A 32 -6.90 5.34 14.66
CA ARG A 32 -6.23 4.15 14.11
C ARG A 32 -6.27 4.11 12.59
N TRP A 33 -7.37 4.55 11.97
CA TRP A 33 -7.51 4.60 10.52
C TRP A 33 -6.55 5.63 9.90
N GLU A 34 -6.44 6.81 10.49
CA GLU A 34 -5.56 7.87 10.00
C GLU A 34 -4.08 7.47 10.14
N ARG A 35 -3.69 6.89 11.28
CA ARG A 35 -2.32 6.37 11.45
C ARG A 35 -1.94 5.35 10.39
N ARG A 36 -2.85 4.41 10.08
CA ARG A 36 -2.62 3.42 9.02
C ARG A 36 -2.54 4.07 7.64
N ARG A 37 -3.37 5.09 7.37
CA ARG A 37 -3.35 5.85 6.11
C ARG A 37 -2.03 6.59 5.91
N VAL A 38 -1.47 7.20 6.95
CA VAL A 38 -0.15 7.84 6.91
C VAL A 38 0.94 6.82 6.56
N VAL A 39 0.95 5.66 7.23
CA VAL A 39 1.91 4.57 6.92
C VAL A 39 1.74 4.09 5.48
N MET A 40 0.50 3.94 5.00
CA MET A 40 0.22 3.56 3.62
C MET A 40 0.80 4.56 2.61
N TYR A 41 0.64 5.87 2.84
CA TYR A 41 1.23 6.88 1.96
C TYR A 41 2.76 6.89 2.01
N GLN A 42 3.35 6.64 3.18
CA GLN A 42 4.80 6.47 3.29
C GLN A 42 5.29 5.25 2.50
N GLN A 43 4.57 4.13 2.56
CA GLN A 43 4.87 2.94 1.75
C GLN A 43 4.85 3.27 0.26
N GLN A 44 3.80 3.93 -0.22
CA GLN A 44 3.69 4.35 -1.61
C GLN A 44 4.83 5.30 -2.00
N GLY A 45 5.13 6.31 -1.17
CA GLY A 45 6.19 7.29 -1.45
C GLY A 45 7.57 6.64 -1.58
N VAL A 46 7.91 5.74 -0.67
CA VAL A 46 9.17 4.97 -0.73
C VAL A 46 9.20 4.09 -1.98
N THR A 47 8.12 3.36 -2.25
CA THR A 47 8.01 2.49 -3.44
C THR A 47 8.22 3.28 -4.72
N ARG A 48 7.51 4.39 -4.87
CA ARG A 48 7.62 5.30 -6.01
C ARG A 48 9.06 5.83 -6.16
N SER A 49 9.69 6.26 -5.07
CA SER A 49 11.06 6.76 -5.13
C SER A 49 12.05 5.71 -5.63
N ILE A 50 11.90 4.46 -5.20
CA ILE A 50 12.78 3.36 -5.62
C ILE A 50 12.49 2.95 -7.06
N MET A 51 11.23 2.92 -7.46
CA MET A 51 10.83 2.65 -8.86
C MET A 51 11.36 3.71 -9.82
N LEU A 52 11.42 4.98 -9.41
CA LEU A 52 12.02 6.04 -10.23
C LEU A 52 13.52 5.80 -10.44
N VAL A 53 14.25 5.40 -9.39
CA VAL A 53 15.68 5.06 -9.51
C VAL A 53 15.90 3.75 -10.28
N ALA A 54 14.91 2.84 -10.30
CA ALA A 54 15.01 1.61 -11.08
C ALA A 54 15.22 1.87 -12.58
N GLU A 55 14.70 2.98 -13.11
CA GLU A 55 14.94 3.39 -14.50
C GLU A 55 16.44 3.53 -14.82
N GLU A 56 17.22 4.05 -13.88
CA GLU A 56 18.67 4.20 -14.02
C GLU A 56 19.38 2.84 -13.95
N ASP A 57 18.92 1.92 -13.10
CA ASP A 57 19.46 0.56 -13.04
C ASP A 57 19.21 -0.20 -14.36
N PHE A 58 18.03 -0.05 -14.95
CA PHE A 58 17.71 -0.66 -16.25
C PHE A 58 18.56 -0.06 -17.37
N ALA A 59 18.76 1.26 -17.35
CA ALA A 59 19.65 1.93 -18.28
C ALA A 59 21.10 1.42 -18.15
N ALA A 60 21.60 1.25 -16.92
CA ALA A 60 22.93 0.70 -16.67
C ALA A 60 23.06 -0.78 -17.11
N ALA A 61 21.97 -1.54 -17.06
CA ALA A 61 21.90 -2.91 -17.58
C ALA A 61 21.81 -2.99 -19.12
N GLY A 62 21.87 -1.86 -19.83
CA GLY A 62 21.87 -1.81 -21.30
C GLY A 62 20.48 -1.74 -21.93
N HIS A 63 19.42 -1.49 -21.16
CA HIS A 63 18.08 -1.27 -21.67
C HIS A 63 17.81 0.22 -21.94
N THR A 64 17.10 0.57 -23.01
CA THR A 64 16.83 1.98 -23.33
C THR A 64 15.72 2.52 -22.41
N ARG A 65 15.89 3.73 -21.86
CA ARG A 65 14.88 4.39 -20.98
C ARG A 65 13.47 4.45 -21.57
N SER A 66 13.33 4.53 -22.89
CA SER A 66 12.04 4.53 -23.61
C SER A 66 11.24 3.23 -23.44
N GLN A 67 11.87 2.19 -22.91
CA GLN A 67 11.25 0.89 -22.65
C GLN A 67 10.73 0.78 -21.22
N PHE A 68 10.77 1.85 -20.43
CA PHE A 68 10.37 1.82 -19.04
C PHE A 68 9.12 2.67 -18.80
N ARG A 69 8.13 2.10 -18.12
CA ARG A 69 6.91 2.82 -17.77
C ARG A 69 6.56 2.61 -16.31
N GLN A 70 6.61 3.69 -15.53
CA GLN A 70 5.94 3.74 -14.25
C GLN A 70 4.47 4.11 -14.46
N VAL A 71 3.57 3.24 -14.03
CA VAL A 71 2.12 3.52 -13.98
C VAL A 71 1.68 3.51 -12.53
N GLY A 72 1.63 4.70 -11.92
CA GLY A 72 1.01 4.91 -10.62
C GLY A 72 -0.39 5.48 -10.77
N THR A 73 -1.30 5.15 -9.86
CA THR A 73 -2.54 5.92 -9.73
C THR A 73 -2.18 7.32 -9.21
N SER A 74 -2.49 8.36 -9.97
CA SER A 74 -2.23 9.76 -9.58
C SER A 74 -3.04 10.19 -8.35
N LYS A 75 -4.13 9.47 -8.07
CA LYS A 75 -4.93 9.57 -6.86
C LYS A 75 -4.70 8.30 -6.04
N ALA A 76 -3.98 8.42 -4.93
CA ALA A 76 -4.02 7.37 -3.93
C ALA A 76 -5.45 7.32 -3.40
N TYR A 77 -6.16 6.21 -3.63
CA TYR A 77 -7.43 5.99 -2.96
C TYR A 77 -7.17 6.01 -1.45
N THR A 78 -8.14 6.48 -0.65
CA THR A 78 -7.97 6.59 0.80
C THR A 78 -7.73 5.24 1.48
N ASP A 79 -7.96 4.14 0.76
CA ASP A 79 -7.87 2.76 1.23
C ASP A 79 -6.85 1.88 0.49
N HIS A 80 -6.34 2.26 -0.68
CA HIS A 80 -5.35 1.46 -1.42
C HIS A 80 -4.49 2.27 -2.39
N TRP A 81 -3.32 1.71 -2.71
CA TRP A 81 -2.42 2.22 -3.74
C TRP A 81 -1.81 1.10 -4.56
N THR A 82 -1.48 1.42 -5.80
CA THR A 82 -0.79 0.52 -6.73
C THR A 82 0.21 1.33 -7.54
N GLU A 83 1.44 0.83 -7.61
CA GLU A 83 2.50 1.32 -8.47
C GLU A 83 2.92 0.17 -9.39
N ARG A 84 3.10 0.46 -10.67
CA ARG A 84 3.50 -0.53 -11.65
C ARG A 84 4.78 -0.11 -12.34
N LEU A 85 5.65 -1.07 -12.52
CA LEU A 85 6.87 -1.04 -13.31
C LEU A 85 6.69 -1.94 -14.53
N GLU A 86 6.93 -1.43 -15.72
CA GLU A 86 7.00 -2.24 -16.94
C GLU A 86 8.33 -1.93 -17.64
N ALA A 87 9.07 -2.98 -18.02
CA ALA A 87 10.24 -2.88 -18.88
C ALA A 87 9.99 -3.67 -20.18
N TRP A 88 10.26 -3.02 -21.30
CA TRP A 88 10.05 -3.55 -22.65
C TRP A 88 11.40 -3.79 -23.34
N GLY A 89 11.40 -4.57 -24.41
CA GLY A 89 12.57 -4.81 -25.25
C GLY A 89 12.14 -4.84 -26.71
N SER A 90 13.07 -4.63 -27.65
CA SER A 90 12.77 -4.79 -29.07
C SER A 90 13.26 -6.17 -29.54
N ARG A 91 12.35 -6.99 -30.08
CA ARG A 91 12.68 -8.25 -30.75
C ARG A 91 12.00 -8.24 -32.11
N ASP A 92 12.79 -8.39 -33.18
CA ASP A 92 12.31 -8.37 -34.57
C ASP A 92 11.46 -7.13 -34.92
N GLY A 93 11.85 -5.96 -34.38
CA GLY A 93 11.15 -4.69 -34.59
C GLY A 93 9.82 -4.55 -33.84
N ARG A 94 9.50 -5.47 -32.92
CA ARG A 94 8.32 -5.41 -32.05
C ARG A 94 8.72 -5.20 -30.60
N ASP A 95 7.93 -4.40 -29.88
CA ASP A 95 8.06 -4.24 -28.44
C ASP A 95 7.53 -5.48 -27.72
N VAL A 96 8.39 -6.11 -26.92
CA VAL A 96 8.09 -7.30 -26.12
C VAL A 96 8.25 -6.94 -24.64
N LEU A 97 7.27 -7.28 -23.82
CA LEU A 97 7.33 -7.07 -22.38
C LEU A 97 8.38 -8.02 -21.77
N LEU A 98 9.43 -7.46 -21.17
CA LEU A 98 10.51 -8.22 -20.54
C LEU A 98 10.29 -8.40 -19.04
N LEU A 99 9.74 -7.37 -18.40
CA LEU A 99 9.49 -7.35 -16.97
C LEU A 99 8.20 -6.56 -16.70
N ARG A 100 7.39 -7.09 -15.80
CA ARG A 100 6.31 -6.35 -15.16
C ARG A 100 6.40 -6.56 -13.66
N ALA A 101 6.54 -5.47 -12.91
CA ALA A 101 6.39 -5.49 -11.47
C ALA A 101 5.16 -4.67 -11.06
N VAL A 102 4.27 -5.25 -10.26
CA VAL A 102 3.13 -4.54 -9.68
C VAL A 102 3.32 -4.55 -8.18
N VAL A 103 3.41 -3.36 -7.58
CA VAL A 103 3.51 -3.20 -6.14
C VAL A 103 2.24 -2.55 -5.62
N SER A 104 1.60 -3.13 -4.63
CA SER A 104 0.36 -2.60 -4.07
C SER A 104 0.32 -2.71 -2.55
N GLY A 105 -0.41 -1.78 -1.94
CA GLY A 105 -0.66 -1.75 -0.51
C GLY A 105 -2.05 -1.21 -0.21
N ALA A 106 -2.53 -1.45 1.01
CA ALA A 106 -3.86 -1.05 1.43
C ALA A 106 -3.92 -0.61 2.90
N ASN A 107 -4.87 0.27 3.20
CA ASN A 107 -5.30 0.63 4.53
C ASN A 107 -6.40 -0.35 4.96
N GLY A 108 -6.01 -1.60 5.26
CA GLY A 108 -6.96 -2.66 5.61
C GLY A 108 -7.88 -2.30 6.79
N ARG A 109 -9.00 -3.03 6.91
CA ARG A 109 -10.07 -2.74 7.89
C ARG A 109 -9.61 -2.74 9.35
N PHE A 110 -8.75 -3.70 9.71
CA PHE A 110 -8.25 -3.88 11.09
C PHE A 110 -6.73 -3.75 11.20
N ARG A 111 -6.01 -4.23 10.18
CA ARG A 111 -4.54 -4.13 10.06
C ARG A 111 -4.18 -3.84 8.61
N ALA A 112 -3.04 -3.17 8.41
CA ALA A 112 -2.45 -3.06 7.08
C ALA A 112 -2.05 -4.47 6.59
N PRO A 113 -2.56 -4.95 5.45
CA PRO A 113 -2.05 -6.17 4.85
C PRO A 113 -0.60 -6.00 4.40
N PRO A 114 0.13 -7.11 4.21
CA PRO A 114 1.46 -7.05 3.60
C PRO A 114 1.42 -6.37 2.23
N ILE A 115 2.45 -5.61 1.91
CA ILE A 115 2.66 -5.04 0.58
C ILE A 115 2.82 -6.19 -0.41
N SER A 116 2.04 -6.21 -1.49
CA SER A 116 2.18 -7.20 -2.55
C SER A 116 3.21 -6.71 -3.56
N VAL A 117 4.17 -7.55 -3.92
CA VAL A 117 5.13 -7.31 -5.00
C VAL A 117 4.97 -8.44 -6.00
N GLU A 118 4.19 -8.21 -7.05
CA GLU A 118 3.99 -9.17 -8.13
C GLU A 118 5.05 -8.93 -9.20
N ILE A 119 5.76 -9.97 -9.64
CA ILE A 119 6.79 -9.86 -10.68
C ILE A 119 6.58 -10.94 -11.73
N ASP A 120 6.51 -10.49 -12.98
CA ASP A 120 6.43 -11.30 -14.19
C ASP A 120 7.67 -11.00 -15.04
N GLY A 121 8.41 -12.01 -15.51
CA GLY A 121 9.52 -11.84 -16.47
C GLY A 121 10.95 -11.98 -15.90
N PHE A 122 11.93 -11.48 -16.65
CA PHE A 122 13.38 -11.78 -16.53
C PHE A 122 14.20 -10.65 -15.85
N PRO A 123 15.35 -10.95 -15.20
CA PRO A 123 15.51 -11.81 -14.04
C PRO A 123 15.22 -11.07 -12.72
N PHE A 124 14.87 -11.85 -11.69
CA PHE A 124 14.41 -11.42 -10.37
C PHE A 124 15.50 -10.77 -9.49
N GLU A 125 16.77 -10.88 -9.89
CA GLU A 125 17.93 -10.38 -9.14
C GLU A 125 18.30 -8.96 -9.56
N SER A 126 17.30 -8.09 -9.68
CA SER A 126 17.54 -6.71 -10.07
C SER A 126 17.87 -5.84 -8.85
N PRO A 127 18.91 -4.97 -8.92
CA PRO A 127 19.31 -4.13 -7.79
C PRO A 127 18.17 -3.28 -7.20
N TRP A 128 17.21 -2.83 -8.02
CA TRP A 128 16.05 -2.08 -7.54
C TRP A 128 15.15 -2.91 -6.62
N LEU A 129 14.97 -4.22 -6.89
CA LEU A 129 14.14 -5.09 -6.07
C LEU A 129 14.79 -5.29 -4.70
N ASP A 130 16.10 -5.49 -4.66
CA ASP A 130 16.85 -5.60 -3.41
C ASP A 130 16.77 -4.31 -2.58
N ARG A 131 16.89 -3.15 -3.23
CA ARG A 131 16.70 -1.85 -2.57
C ARG A 131 15.28 -1.71 -2.01
N LEU A 132 14.27 -2.15 -2.76
CA LEU A 132 12.87 -2.13 -2.34
C LEU A 132 12.63 -3.01 -1.12
N LEU A 133 13.03 -4.28 -1.18
CA LEU A 133 12.82 -5.24 -0.10
C LEU A 133 13.63 -4.89 1.14
N ARG A 134 14.84 -4.34 0.97
CA ARG A 134 15.65 -3.81 2.07
C ARG A 134 14.95 -2.63 2.74
N ALA A 135 14.45 -1.67 1.96
CA ALA A 135 13.73 -0.52 2.51
C ALA A 135 12.50 -0.93 3.33
N TYR A 136 11.75 -1.93 2.86
CA TYR A 136 10.62 -2.48 3.60
C TYR A 136 11.04 -3.15 4.90
N ARG A 137 12.10 -3.97 4.86
CA ARG A 137 12.64 -4.64 6.05
C ARG A 137 13.15 -3.66 7.09
N THR A 138 13.91 -2.63 6.69
CA THR A 138 14.43 -1.59 7.58
C THR A 138 13.29 -0.81 8.25
N LYS A 139 12.16 -0.62 7.58
CA LYS A 139 10.98 0.05 8.13
C LYS A 139 10.02 -0.88 8.87
N GLY A 140 10.34 -2.18 8.97
CA GLY A 140 9.50 -3.19 9.62
C GLY A 140 8.19 -3.47 8.89
N TRP A 141 8.11 -3.13 7.59
CA TRP A 141 6.90 -3.37 6.80
C TRP A 141 6.85 -4.81 6.31
N GLN A 142 5.69 -5.43 6.48
CA GLN A 142 5.44 -6.76 5.94
C GLN A 142 5.24 -6.67 4.43
N TYR A 143 5.83 -7.60 3.70
CA TYR A 143 5.69 -7.71 2.26
C TYR A 143 5.56 -9.18 1.83
N ARG A 144 4.94 -9.39 0.68
CA ARG A 144 4.84 -10.68 0.01
C ARG A 144 5.28 -10.50 -1.42
N VAL A 145 6.26 -11.31 -1.85
CA VAL A 145 6.67 -11.35 -3.25
C VAL A 145 5.94 -12.51 -3.92
N VAL A 146 5.23 -12.22 -5.01
CA VAL A 146 4.46 -13.19 -5.80
C VAL A 146 5.09 -13.23 -7.20
N ARG A 147 5.50 -14.41 -7.63
CA ARG A 147 6.00 -14.63 -8.99
C ARG A 147 4.86 -15.17 -9.84
N ARG A 148 4.59 -14.56 -11.00
CA ARG A 148 3.73 -15.19 -12.02
C ARG A 148 4.57 -15.56 -13.23
N SER A 149 4.48 -16.83 -13.63
CA SER A 149 5.24 -17.42 -14.72
C SER A 149 4.44 -17.42 -16.03
N ASN A 150 3.92 -16.25 -16.45
CA ASN A 150 3.03 -16.13 -17.61
C ASN A 150 3.59 -15.22 -18.72
N LEU A 151 4.91 -15.15 -18.89
CA LEU A 151 5.57 -14.50 -20.02
C LEU A 151 6.34 -15.51 -20.85
#